data_AF-A0A7S2JG75-F1
#
_entry.id   AF-A0A7S2JG75-F1
#
_cell.length_a   1.000
_cell.length_b   1.000
_cell.length_c   1.000
_cell.angle_alpha   90.00
_cell.angle_beta   90.00
_cell.angle_gamma   90.00
#
_symmetry.space_group_name_H-M   'P 1'
#
loop_
_entity.id
_entity.type
_entity.pdbx_description
1 polymer ?
#
loop_
_entity_poly.entity_id
_entity_poly.type
_entity_poly.pdbx_seq_one_letter_code
_entity_poly.pdbx_strand_id
1 'polypeptide(L)'
;ADAKVKGTVWDTQGSGEVDDNKVKLDVNELEELFAANASKVDETEEKRANAKSTAKKELVTLVDPKTSNNTSIALSRFRMAPEAIASSLLKGESLPADLIASLLAILPTPEDAELVQSYDGPKEMLGRAEAFFLAIAAVPRYTIRTKCLQTRITFDERADELELKLKDVAAAASEVRSSKAFKSVLEHALAIGNYLNGGTSKGAAWGFKVDSLNKLIGTKTIDGKSTLLHYLARKLAAMG
;
A
#
# COMPACT_ATOMS: atom_id res chain seq x y z
N ALA A 1 16.32 23.52 27.82
CA ALA A 1 15.38 22.47 27.39
C ALA A 1 15.46 22.36 25.87
N ASP A 2 15.43 21.13 25.34
CA ASP A 2 15.33 20.86 23.90
C ASP A 2 14.15 21.66 23.31
N ALA A 3 14.34 22.29 22.14
CA ALA A 3 13.31 23.09 21.49
C ALA A 3 12.04 22.28 21.20
N LYS A 4 12.16 20.94 21.11
CA LYS A 4 11.05 20.01 20.92
C LYS A 4 10.17 19.79 22.15
N VAL A 5 10.65 20.14 23.34
CA VAL A 5 9.93 19.89 24.61
C VAL A 5 9.05 21.08 24.99
N LYS A 6 9.35 22.27 24.48
CA LYS A 6 8.66 23.52 24.83
C LYS A 6 7.18 23.47 24.42
N GLY A 7 6.27 23.73 25.36
CA GLY A 7 4.81 23.70 25.16
C GLY A 7 4.19 22.29 25.15
N THR A 8 4.96 21.25 25.48
CA THR A 8 4.44 19.89 25.67
C THR A 8 4.16 19.60 27.15
N VAL A 9 3.53 18.47 27.45
CA VAL A 9 3.31 18.00 28.83
C VAL A 9 4.63 17.76 29.59
N TRP A 10 5.74 17.60 28.86
CA TRP A 10 7.10 17.44 29.39
C TRP A 10 7.82 18.78 29.63
N ASP A 11 7.18 19.91 29.32
CA ASP A 11 7.72 21.25 29.59
C ASP A 11 7.56 21.61 31.08
N THR A 12 8.61 21.34 31.84
CA THR A 12 8.64 21.52 33.30
C THR A 12 8.56 22.99 33.75
N GLN A 13 8.56 23.97 32.83
CA GLN A 13 8.37 25.39 33.16
C GLN A 13 6.90 25.86 33.12
N GLY A 14 5.96 25.06 32.60
CA GLY A 14 4.56 25.45 32.42
C GLY A 14 3.59 24.98 33.50
N SER A 15 3.70 23.72 33.94
CA SER A 15 2.79 23.13 34.95
C SER A 15 3.38 22.03 35.85
N GLY A 16 4.60 21.53 35.60
CA GLY A 16 5.32 20.64 36.54
C GLY A 16 4.62 19.34 36.94
N GLU A 17 3.62 18.89 36.18
CA GLU A 17 2.78 17.74 36.54
C GLU A 17 3.46 16.38 36.29
N VAL A 18 4.36 16.30 35.31
CA VAL A 18 5.01 15.04 34.93
C VAL A 18 6.50 15.10 35.29
N ASP A 19 6.88 14.27 36.26
CA ASP A 19 8.23 14.16 36.82
C ASP A 19 8.50 12.68 37.12
N ASP A 20 9.45 12.10 36.38
CA ASP A 20 9.83 10.71 36.48
C ASP A 20 10.50 10.37 37.82
N ASN A 21 11.11 11.36 38.49
CA ASN A 21 11.71 11.17 39.83
C ASN A 21 10.68 10.84 40.92
N LYS A 22 9.38 11.06 40.67
CA LYS A 22 8.30 10.68 41.59
C LYS A 22 7.90 9.21 41.45
N VAL A 23 8.31 8.54 40.38
CA VAL A 23 7.99 7.13 40.14
C VAL A 23 9.00 6.26 40.89
N LYS A 24 8.51 5.50 41.86
CA LYS A 24 9.32 4.45 42.50
C LYS A 24 9.18 3.17 41.69
N LEU A 25 10.25 2.77 41.03
CA LEU A 25 10.31 1.51 40.29
C LEU A 25 10.75 0.39 41.22
N ASP A 26 10.04 -0.73 41.19
CA ASP A 26 10.55 -1.98 41.76
C ASP A 26 11.52 -2.60 40.75
N VAL A 27 12.80 -2.30 40.95
CA VAL A 27 13.87 -2.73 40.05
C VAL A 27 13.98 -4.25 40.03
N ASN A 28 13.70 -4.93 41.15
CA ASN A 28 13.81 -6.38 41.22
C ASN A 28 12.71 -7.06 40.42
N GLU A 29 11.46 -6.58 40.52
CA GLU A 29 10.35 -7.08 39.70
C GLU A 29 10.59 -6.81 38.20
N LEU A 30 11.11 -5.63 37.86
CA LEU A 30 11.48 -5.28 36.49
C LEU A 30 12.58 -6.20 35.93
N GLU A 31 13.61 -6.49 36.72
CA GLU A 31 14.66 -7.42 36.34
C GLU A 31 14.14 -8.85 36.22
N GLU A 32 13.29 -9.32 37.14
CA GLU A 32 12.71 -10.67 37.07
C GLU A 32 11.80 -10.87 35.84
N LEU A 33 11.00 -9.87 35.50
CA LEU A 33 10.01 -9.96 34.41
C LEU A 33 10.59 -9.62 33.03
N PHE A 34 11.60 -8.76 32.97
CA PHE A 34 12.11 -8.19 31.71
C PHE A 34 13.62 -8.33 31.51
N ALA A 35 14.35 -9.06 32.37
CA ALA A 35 15.72 -9.44 32.06
C ALA A 35 15.77 -10.19 30.73
N ALA A 36 16.72 -9.81 29.89
CA ALA A 36 17.05 -10.60 28.71
C ALA A 36 17.39 -12.03 29.18
N ASN A 37 16.71 -13.03 28.63
CA ASN A 37 16.91 -14.44 28.99
C ASN A 37 18.39 -14.84 28.80
N ALA A 38 19.20 -14.70 29.85
CA ALA A 38 20.39 -15.51 30.03
C ALA A 38 19.85 -16.88 30.43
N SER A 39 19.59 -17.73 29.42
CA SER A 39 19.10 -19.09 29.61
C SER A 39 19.90 -19.77 30.71
N LYS A 40 19.15 -20.20 31.74
CA LYS A 40 19.60 -21.01 32.87
C LYS A 40 20.62 -22.04 32.41
N VAL A 41 21.82 -21.94 32.97
CA VAL A 41 22.79 -23.03 33.08
C VAL A 41 22.09 -24.08 33.96
N ASP A 42 21.43 -25.04 33.32
CA ASP A 42 20.66 -26.07 34.00
C ASP A 42 21.57 -27.28 34.28
N GLU A 43 21.70 -27.63 35.55
CA GLU A 43 22.49 -28.72 36.12
C GLU A 43 21.98 -30.10 35.65
N THR A 44 22.23 -30.42 34.39
CA THR A 44 22.02 -31.78 33.83
C THR A 44 23.22 -32.22 33.00
N GLU A 45 24.41 -32.15 33.59
CA GLU A 45 25.67 -32.56 32.94
C GLU A 45 25.85 -34.09 32.77
N GLU A 46 25.04 -34.96 33.37
CA GLU A 46 25.37 -36.40 33.35
C GLU A 46 24.61 -37.29 32.36
N LYS A 47 23.64 -36.80 31.57
CA LYS A 47 22.86 -37.70 30.66
C LYS A 47 22.70 -37.29 29.20
N ARG A 48 23.43 -36.28 28.72
CA ARG A 48 23.41 -35.90 27.28
C ARG A 48 24.78 -35.98 26.59
N ALA A 49 25.64 -36.89 27.01
CA ALA A 49 26.88 -37.21 26.30
C ALA A 49 26.69 -37.87 24.91
N ASN A 50 25.48 -37.87 24.33
CA ASN A 50 25.24 -38.53 23.04
C ASN A 50 24.12 -37.90 22.19
N ALA A 51 24.23 -36.61 21.88
CA ALA A 51 23.57 -36.04 20.70
C ALA A 51 24.31 -34.78 20.23
N LYS A 52 25.12 -34.96 19.17
CA LYS A 52 25.82 -33.96 18.35
C LYS A 52 25.41 -32.49 18.59
N SER A 53 26.29 -31.75 19.25
CA SER A 53 26.33 -30.29 19.23
C SER A 53 26.79 -29.80 17.85
N THR A 54 25.87 -29.47 16.95
CA THR A 54 26.13 -28.37 16.03
C THR A 54 25.86 -27.09 16.79
N ALA A 55 26.93 -26.46 17.30
CA ALA A 55 26.86 -25.10 17.84
C ALA A 55 26.21 -24.20 16.79
N LYS A 56 24.97 -23.77 17.03
CA LYS A 56 24.37 -22.68 16.26
C LYS A 56 25.22 -21.45 16.57
N LYS A 57 25.99 -21.00 15.59
CA LYS A 57 26.66 -19.70 15.67
C LYS A 57 25.57 -18.66 15.97
N GLU A 58 25.70 -17.94 17.08
CA GLU A 58 24.85 -16.78 17.34
C GLU A 58 25.13 -15.77 16.25
N LEU A 59 24.11 -15.46 15.46
CA LEU A 59 24.21 -14.47 14.39
C LEU A 59 23.99 -13.08 14.99
N VAL A 60 24.80 -12.13 14.56
CA VAL A 60 24.73 -10.72 14.91
C VAL A 60 23.54 -10.10 14.18
N THR A 61 22.60 -9.57 14.96
CA THR A 61 21.49 -8.76 14.50
C THR A 61 21.75 -7.31 14.87
N LEU A 62 21.76 -6.42 13.87
CA LEU A 62 22.02 -4.99 14.08
C LEU A 62 20.74 -4.17 13.91
N VAL A 63 19.91 -4.57 12.95
CA VAL A 63 18.70 -3.86 12.60
C VAL A 63 17.58 -4.24 13.57
N ASP A 64 16.58 -3.37 13.72
CA ASP A 64 15.44 -3.66 14.59
C ASP A 64 14.77 -5.01 14.23
N PRO A 65 14.27 -5.76 15.22
CA PRO A 65 13.75 -7.10 15.01
C PRO A 65 12.62 -7.19 13.98
N LYS A 66 11.81 -6.14 13.82
CA LYS A 66 10.68 -6.14 12.88
C LYS A 66 11.20 -6.03 11.46
N THR A 67 12.13 -5.12 11.20
CA THR A 67 12.77 -4.95 9.89
C THR A 67 13.60 -6.19 9.51
N SER A 68 14.37 -6.74 10.46
CA SER A 68 15.15 -7.96 10.25
C SER A 68 14.26 -9.16 9.90
N ASN A 69 13.13 -9.34 10.61
CA ASN A 69 12.16 -10.40 10.31
C ASN A 69 11.45 -10.20 8.96
N ASN A 70 10.93 -9.01 8.70
CA ASN A 70 10.23 -8.71 7.44
C ASN A 70 11.14 -8.90 6.23
N THR A 71 12.37 -8.42 6.33
CA THR A 71 13.42 -8.61 5.30
C THR A 71 13.72 -10.09 5.14
N SER A 72 13.98 -10.82 6.22
CA SER A 72 14.27 -12.26 6.16
C SER A 72 13.14 -13.08 5.54
N ILE A 73 11.89 -12.75 5.84
CA ILE A 73 10.70 -13.37 5.24
C ILE A 73 10.64 -13.06 3.75
N ALA A 74 10.83 -11.80 3.34
CA ALA A 74 10.85 -11.44 1.92
C ALA A 74 11.99 -12.16 1.18
N LEU A 75 13.19 -12.19 1.76
CA LEU A 75 14.35 -12.90 1.22
C LEU A 75 14.12 -14.41 1.11
N SER A 76 13.29 -15.02 1.96
CA SER A 76 12.95 -16.45 1.83
C SER A 76 12.18 -16.78 0.56
N ARG A 77 11.45 -15.79 0.02
CA ARG A 77 10.73 -15.89 -1.26
C ARG A 77 11.68 -15.64 -2.45
N PHE A 78 12.77 -14.92 -2.21
CA PHE A 78 13.79 -14.67 -3.23
C PHE A 78 14.67 -15.91 -3.32
N ARG A 79 14.54 -16.66 -4.41
CA ARG A 79 15.43 -17.79 -4.73
C ARG A 79 16.78 -17.30 -5.27
N MET A 80 17.32 -16.23 -4.70
CA MET A 80 18.54 -15.54 -5.12
C MET A 80 19.36 -15.14 -3.90
N ALA A 81 20.68 -15.32 -3.99
CA ALA A 81 21.61 -14.84 -2.97
C ALA A 81 21.67 -13.29 -2.98
N PRO A 82 21.89 -12.63 -1.82
CA PRO A 82 22.04 -11.18 -1.74
C PRO A 82 23.04 -10.58 -2.72
N GLU A 83 24.17 -11.25 -2.92
CA GLU A 83 25.26 -10.83 -3.81
C GLU A 83 24.82 -10.88 -5.27
N ALA A 84 24.00 -11.88 -5.64
CA ALA A 84 23.43 -11.99 -6.98
C ALA A 84 22.42 -10.86 -7.25
N ILE A 85 21.61 -10.50 -6.24
CA ILE A 85 20.69 -9.36 -6.32
C ILE A 85 21.49 -8.06 -6.49
N ALA A 86 22.50 -7.83 -5.65
CA ALA A 86 23.37 -6.65 -5.72
C ALA A 86 24.06 -6.53 -7.09
N SER A 87 24.62 -7.63 -7.61
CA SER A 87 25.20 -7.68 -8.97
C SER A 87 24.16 -7.34 -10.04
N SER A 88 22.95 -7.88 -9.95
CA SER A 88 21.88 -7.61 -10.92
C SER A 88 21.51 -6.12 -10.95
N LEU A 89 21.36 -5.50 -9.77
CA LEU A 89 21.09 -4.06 -9.64
C LEU A 89 22.24 -3.19 -10.16
N LEU A 90 23.49 -3.60 -9.91
CA LEU A 90 24.68 -2.89 -10.38
C LEU A 90 24.78 -2.90 -11.90
N LYS A 91 24.58 -4.07 -12.51
CA LYS A 91 24.64 -4.27 -13.98
C LYS A 91 23.38 -3.79 -14.69
N GLY A 92 22.28 -3.57 -13.98
CA GLY A 92 21.00 -3.23 -14.58
C GLY A 92 20.33 -4.40 -15.31
N GLU A 93 20.63 -5.62 -14.89
CA GLU A 93 20.03 -6.86 -15.41
C GLU A 93 18.52 -6.88 -15.11
N SER A 94 17.75 -7.53 -15.97
CA SER A 94 16.31 -7.64 -15.76
C SER A 94 16.00 -8.63 -14.65
N LEU A 95 15.18 -8.21 -13.69
CA LEU A 95 14.62 -9.04 -12.64
C LEU A 95 13.09 -9.09 -12.83
N PRO A 96 12.40 -10.16 -12.37
CA PRO A 96 10.94 -10.23 -12.42
C PRO A 96 10.28 -9.03 -11.74
N ALA A 97 9.15 -8.56 -12.26
CA ALA A 97 8.45 -7.37 -11.74
C ALA A 97 8.07 -7.52 -10.26
N ASP A 98 7.53 -8.67 -9.88
CA ASP A 98 7.18 -8.97 -8.47
C ASP A 98 8.40 -8.98 -7.56
N LEU A 99 9.54 -9.45 -8.08
CA LEU A 99 10.80 -9.45 -7.34
C LEU A 99 11.28 -8.02 -7.10
N ILE A 100 11.27 -7.16 -8.13
CA ILE A 100 11.68 -5.76 -8.00
C ILE A 100 10.74 -4.99 -7.05
N ALA A 101 9.43 -5.20 -7.15
CA ALA A 101 8.45 -4.59 -6.26
C ALA A 101 8.70 -5.00 -4.79
N SER A 102 8.93 -6.30 -4.56
CA SER A 102 9.26 -6.81 -3.23
C SER A 102 10.61 -6.30 -2.71
N LEU A 103 11.62 -6.17 -3.59
CA LEU A 103 12.93 -5.61 -3.24
C LEU A 103 12.79 -4.17 -2.78
N LEU A 104 12.04 -3.32 -3.49
CA LEU A 104 11.81 -1.93 -3.11
C LEU A 104 11.24 -1.76 -1.71
N ALA A 105 10.43 -2.72 -1.25
CA ALA A 105 9.81 -2.69 0.07
C ALA A 105 10.78 -3.05 1.21
N ILE A 106 11.93 -3.65 0.89
CA ILE A 106 12.90 -4.12 1.89
C ILE A 106 14.31 -3.57 1.67
N LEU A 107 14.48 -2.58 0.78
CA LEU A 107 15.78 -1.93 0.62
C LEU A 107 16.19 -1.29 1.95
N PRO A 108 17.49 -1.35 2.32
CA PRO A 108 17.96 -0.69 3.52
C PRO A 108 17.70 0.81 3.42
N THR A 109 17.33 1.41 4.56
CA THR A 109 17.37 2.87 4.71
C THR A 109 18.82 3.37 4.75
N PRO A 110 19.08 4.67 4.57
CA PRO A 110 20.41 5.23 4.80
C PRO A 110 20.99 4.86 6.17
N GLU A 111 20.15 4.88 7.21
CA GLU A 111 20.51 4.52 8.58
C GLU A 111 20.87 3.04 8.71
N ASP A 112 20.07 2.15 8.11
CA ASP A 112 20.36 0.71 8.09
C ASP A 112 21.68 0.42 7.36
N ALA A 113 21.91 1.10 6.24
CA ALA A 113 23.10 0.93 5.43
C ALA A 113 24.36 1.37 6.19
N GLU A 114 24.32 2.51 6.89
CA GLU A 114 25.42 2.99 7.74
C GLU A 114 25.68 2.01 8.90
N LEU A 115 24.61 1.52 9.53
CA LEU A 115 24.71 0.59 10.65
C LEU A 115 25.42 -0.72 10.24
N VAL A 116 25.04 -1.33 9.11
CA VAL A 116 25.69 -2.57 8.66
C VAL A 116 27.08 -2.33 8.08
N GLN A 117 27.36 -1.15 7.54
CA GLN A 117 28.68 -0.78 7.03
C GLN A 117 29.69 -0.49 8.15
N SER A 118 29.22 -0.02 9.31
CA SER A 118 30.06 0.25 10.49
C SER A 118 30.41 -1.02 11.29
N TYR A 119 29.81 -2.17 10.97
CA TYR A 119 30.14 -3.44 11.59
C TYR A 119 31.57 -3.90 11.28
N ASP A 120 32.37 -4.08 12.32
CA ASP A 120 33.79 -4.43 12.27
C ASP A 120 34.08 -5.92 12.51
N GLY A 121 33.05 -6.70 12.87
CA GLY A 121 33.17 -8.14 13.09
C GLY A 121 33.15 -8.98 11.80
N PRO A 122 33.24 -10.32 11.93
CA PRO A 122 33.23 -11.22 10.79
C PRO A 122 31.88 -11.19 10.06
N LYS A 123 31.89 -10.91 8.76
CA LYS A 123 30.67 -10.80 7.94
C LYS A 123 29.84 -12.08 7.94
N GLU A 124 30.47 -13.23 8.17
CA GLU A 124 29.82 -14.55 8.25
C GLU A 124 28.97 -14.72 9.51
N MET A 125 29.14 -13.84 10.50
CA MET A 125 28.31 -13.79 11.69
C MET A 125 27.07 -12.92 11.51
N LEU A 126 26.94 -12.15 10.43
CA LEU A 126 25.76 -11.32 10.22
C LEU A 126 24.49 -12.15 10.01
N GLY A 127 23.38 -11.68 10.57
CA GLY A 127 22.05 -12.17 10.27
C GLY A 127 21.70 -12.04 8.77
N ARG A 128 20.66 -12.76 8.34
CA ARG A 128 20.27 -12.82 6.92
C ARG A 128 19.88 -11.45 6.37
N ALA A 129 19.22 -10.62 7.16
CA ALA A 129 18.83 -9.28 6.77
C ALA A 129 20.05 -8.35 6.67
N GLU A 130 20.94 -8.41 7.66
CA GLU A 130 22.16 -7.61 7.75
C GLU A 130 23.12 -7.93 6.60
N ALA A 131 23.31 -9.23 6.30
CA ALA A 131 24.10 -9.66 5.16
C ALA A 131 23.52 -9.13 3.84
N PHE A 132 22.19 -9.13 3.71
CA PHE A 132 21.52 -8.54 2.55
C PHE A 132 21.71 -7.03 2.46
N PHE A 133 21.52 -6.31 3.56
CA PHE A 133 21.72 -4.87 3.60
C PHE A 133 23.15 -4.49 3.27
N LEU A 134 24.13 -5.23 3.79
CA LEU A 134 25.54 -5.01 3.50
C LEU A 134 25.84 -5.21 1.99
N ALA A 135 25.29 -6.26 1.38
CA ALA A 135 25.45 -6.50 -0.05
C ALA A 135 24.80 -5.40 -0.91
N ILE A 136 23.60 -4.94 -0.55
CA ILE A 136 22.88 -3.87 -1.27
C ILE A 136 23.55 -2.52 -1.09
N ALA A 137 24.05 -2.21 0.11
CA ALA A 137 24.73 -0.95 0.41
C ALA A 137 26.03 -0.77 -0.38
N ALA A 138 26.62 -1.85 -0.89
CA ALA A 138 27.76 -1.80 -1.81
C ALA A 138 27.37 -1.30 -3.23
N VAL A 139 26.08 -1.28 -3.58
CA VAL A 139 25.59 -0.83 -4.89
C VAL A 139 25.33 0.68 -4.86
N PRO A 140 26.04 1.48 -5.68
CA PRO A 140 25.84 2.94 -5.68
C PRO A 140 24.42 3.32 -6.09
N ARG A 141 23.75 4.14 -5.27
CA ARG A 141 22.37 4.63 -5.52
C ARG A 141 21.36 3.50 -5.74
N TYR A 142 21.48 2.40 -4.98
CA TYR A 142 20.63 1.20 -5.10
C TYR A 142 19.13 1.55 -5.16
N THR A 143 18.62 2.46 -4.34
CA THR A 143 17.20 2.85 -4.34
C THR A 143 16.73 3.41 -5.67
N ILE A 144 17.49 4.33 -6.28
CA ILE A 144 17.13 4.92 -7.57
C ILE A 144 17.28 3.89 -8.68
N ARG A 145 18.36 3.09 -8.67
CA ARG A 145 18.57 2.01 -9.65
C ARG A 145 17.41 1.04 -9.67
N THR A 146 16.97 0.57 -8.51
CA THR A 146 15.83 -0.35 -8.39
C THR A 146 14.54 0.28 -8.89
N LYS A 147 14.27 1.56 -8.59
CA LYS A 147 13.10 2.30 -9.13
C LYS A 147 13.16 2.46 -10.65
N CYS A 148 14.33 2.76 -11.21
CA CYS A 148 14.53 2.85 -12.65
C CYS A 148 14.31 1.49 -13.33
N LEU A 149 14.82 0.40 -12.74
CA LEU A 149 14.58 -0.96 -13.25
C LEU A 149 13.10 -1.32 -13.20
N GLN A 150 12.41 -1.04 -12.09
CA GLN A 150 10.96 -1.25 -11.97
C GLN A 150 10.20 -0.52 -13.08
N THR A 151 10.54 0.75 -13.30
CA THR A 151 9.92 1.56 -14.34
C THR A 151 10.16 0.94 -15.71
N ARG A 152 11.43 0.58 -16.03
CA ARG A 152 11.79 -0.02 -17.32
C ARG A 152 10.99 -1.28 -17.63
N ILE A 153 10.86 -2.20 -16.66
CA ILE A 153 10.20 -3.49 -16.90
C ILE A 153 8.66 -3.42 -16.89
N THR A 154 8.08 -2.38 -16.27
CA THR A 154 6.62 -2.20 -16.20
C THR A 154 6.10 -1.14 -17.16
N PHE A 155 6.98 -0.48 -17.94
CA PHE A 155 6.61 0.67 -18.75
C PHE A 155 5.59 0.30 -19.82
N ASP A 156 5.89 -0.71 -20.63
CA ASP A 156 5.06 -1.09 -21.77
C ASP A 156 3.68 -1.57 -21.30
N GLU A 157 3.62 -2.45 -20.31
CA GLU A 157 2.36 -2.93 -19.73
C GLU A 157 1.49 -1.78 -19.20
N ARG A 158 2.10 -0.82 -18.48
CA ARG A 158 1.37 0.34 -17.94
C ARG A 158 0.93 1.31 -19.05
N ALA A 159 1.72 1.45 -20.10
CA ALA A 159 1.38 2.28 -21.25
C ALA A 159 0.20 1.67 -22.02
N ASP A 160 0.24 0.36 -22.27
CA ASP A 160 -0.83 -0.38 -22.94
C ASP A 160 -2.13 -0.35 -22.14
N GLU A 161 -2.06 -0.58 -20.82
CA GLU A 161 -3.23 -0.49 -19.94
C GLU A 161 -3.85 0.93 -19.97
N LEU A 162 -3.01 1.96 -19.96
CA LEU A 162 -3.48 3.34 -20.04
C LEU A 162 -4.11 3.65 -21.41
N GLU A 163 -3.50 3.18 -22.50
CA GLU A 163 -4.02 3.37 -23.84
C GLU A 163 -5.41 2.72 -24.01
N LEU A 164 -5.60 1.51 -23.49
CA LEU A 164 -6.89 0.83 -23.48
C LEU A 164 -7.95 1.63 -22.73
N LYS A 165 -7.63 2.11 -21.51
CA LYS A 165 -8.55 2.94 -20.72
C LYS A 165 -8.93 4.23 -21.45
N LEU A 166 -7.97 4.87 -22.13
CA LEU A 166 -8.23 6.08 -22.92
C LEU A 166 -9.13 5.79 -24.12
N LYS A 167 -8.91 4.69 -24.83
CA LYS A 167 -9.76 4.24 -25.93
C LYS A 167 -11.19 3.98 -25.46
N ASP A 168 -11.37 3.31 -24.33
CA ASP A 168 -12.69 3.02 -23.78
C ASP A 168 -13.46 4.31 -23.43
N VAL A 169 -12.80 5.26 -22.77
CA VAL A 169 -13.43 6.56 -22.44
C VAL A 169 -13.76 7.36 -23.70
N ALA A 170 -12.86 7.38 -24.69
CA ALA A 170 -13.08 8.07 -25.95
C ALA A 170 -14.24 7.45 -26.75
N ALA A 171 -14.30 6.13 -26.81
CA ALA A 171 -15.37 5.39 -27.46
C ALA A 171 -16.72 5.66 -26.79
N ALA A 172 -16.81 5.51 -25.45
CA ALA A 172 -18.03 5.79 -24.70
C ALA A 172 -18.52 7.23 -24.89
N ALA A 173 -17.61 8.22 -24.85
CA ALA A 173 -17.97 9.61 -25.09
C ALA A 173 -18.50 9.84 -26.51
N SER A 174 -17.89 9.20 -27.51
CA SER A 174 -18.32 9.26 -28.91
C SER A 174 -19.69 8.62 -29.11
N GLU A 175 -19.92 7.44 -28.54
CA GLU A 175 -21.18 6.71 -28.61
C GLU A 175 -22.33 7.53 -27.99
N VAL A 176 -22.13 8.07 -26.78
CA VAL A 176 -23.14 8.90 -26.11
C VAL A 176 -23.45 10.16 -26.93
N ARG A 177 -22.44 10.83 -27.48
CA ARG A 177 -22.62 12.07 -28.26
C ARG A 177 -23.29 11.83 -29.61
N SER A 178 -22.98 10.71 -30.26
CA SER A 178 -23.45 10.38 -31.61
C SER A 178 -24.77 9.60 -31.62
N SER A 179 -25.13 8.94 -30.51
CA SER A 179 -26.34 8.11 -30.41
C SER A 179 -27.63 8.90 -30.66
N LYS A 180 -28.25 8.62 -31.80
CA LYS A 180 -29.58 9.17 -32.15
C LYS A 180 -30.67 8.61 -31.24
N ALA A 181 -30.56 7.34 -30.85
CA ALA A 181 -31.49 6.70 -29.93
C ALA A 181 -31.47 7.38 -28.56
N PHE A 182 -30.29 7.69 -28.02
CA PHE A 182 -30.17 8.41 -26.76
C PHE A 182 -30.74 9.83 -26.83
N LYS A 183 -30.49 10.55 -27.94
CA LYS A 183 -31.12 11.87 -28.17
C LYS A 183 -32.65 11.78 -28.18
N SER A 184 -33.20 10.77 -28.83
CA SER A 184 -34.66 10.52 -28.84
C SER A 184 -35.21 10.29 -27.42
N VAL A 185 -34.51 9.52 -26.59
CA VAL A 185 -34.87 9.35 -25.16
C VAL A 185 -34.93 10.69 -24.45
N LEU A 186 -33.91 11.54 -24.63
CA LEU A 186 -33.83 12.86 -23.99
C LEU A 186 -34.96 13.79 -24.44
N GLU A 187 -35.25 13.83 -25.74
CA GLU A 187 -36.33 14.65 -26.31
C GLU A 187 -37.70 14.27 -25.74
N HIS A 188 -38.00 12.97 -25.69
CA HIS A 188 -39.27 12.48 -25.16
C HIS A 188 -39.37 12.69 -23.65
N ALA A 189 -38.28 12.45 -22.91
CA ALA A 189 -38.24 12.74 -21.47
C ALA A 189 -38.45 14.24 -21.19
N LEU A 190 -37.88 15.13 -22.01
CA LEU A 190 -38.09 16.58 -21.89
C LEU A 190 -39.55 16.96 -22.16
N ALA A 191 -40.13 16.46 -23.25
CA ALA A 191 -41.52 16.75 -23.63
C ALA A 191 -42.51 16.28 -22.55
N ILE A 192 -42.35 15.05 -22.06
CA ILE A 192 -43.15 14.49 -20.97
C ILE A 192 -42.96 15.31 -19.69
N GLY A 193 -41.71 15.63 -19.33
CA GLY A 193 -41.40 16.43 -18.14
C GLY A 193 -42.04 17.81 -18.18
N ASN A 194 -41.99 18.50 -19.32
CA ASN A 194 -42.61 19.81 -19.52
C ASN A 194 -44.13 19.75 -19.42
N TYR A 195 -44.76 18.70 -19.96
CA TYR A 195 -46.20 18.51 -19.85
C TYR A 195 -46.64 18.23 -18.41
N LEU A 196 -45.98 17.28 -17.73
CA LEU A 196 -46.34 16.89 -16.37
C LEU A 196 -46.08 17.99 -15.33
N ASN A 197 -45.07 18.84 -15.56
CA ASN A 197 -44.72 19.93 -14.65
C ASN A 197 -45.28 21.30 -15.10
N GLY A 198 -46.23 21.31 -16.03
CA GLY A 198 -46.91 22.53 -16.48
C GLY A 198 -47.48 23.32 -15.31
N GLY A 199 -47.25 24.63 -15.30
CA GLY A 199 -47.69 25.52 -14.21
C GLY A 199 -46.79 25.51 -12.97
N THR A 200 -45.69 24.76 -12.96
CA THR A 200 -44.65 24.82 -11.91
C THR A 200 -43.38 25.50 -12.42
N SER A 201 -42.47 25.85 -11.52
CA SER A 201 -41.13 26.36 -11.87
C SER A 201 -40.25 25.35 -12.64
N LYS A 202 -40.69 24.09 -12.74
CA LYS A 202 -40.01 23.01 -13.48
C LYS A 202 -40.64 22.74 -14.86
N GLY A 203 -41.70 23.46 -15.23
CA GLY A 203 -42.27 23.43 -16.58
C GLY A 203 -41.46 24.29 -17.56
N ALA A 204 -41.73 24.13 -18.86
CA ALA A 204 -41.10 24.91 -19.95
C ALA A 204 -39.56 24.92 -19.92
N ALA A 205 -38.94 23.82 -19.50
CA ALA A 205 -37.50 23.65 -19.51
C ALA A 205 -36.96 23.44 -20.94
N TRP A 206 -35.74 23.93 -21.18
CA TRP A 206 -34.99 23.72 -22.42
C TRP A 206 -34.11 22.46 -22.38
N GLY A 207 -33.91 21.89 -21.19
CA GLY A 207 -33.08 20.72 -20.95
C GLY A 207 -33.06 20.34 -19.47
N PHE A 208 -32.44 19.21 -19.16
CA PHE A 208 -32.31 18.72 -17.78
C PHE A 208 -30.97 18.01 -17.60
N LYS A 209 -30.51 17.88 -16.35
CA LYS A 209 -29.31 17.09 -16.02
C LYS A 209 -29.55 15.62 -16.32
N VAL A 210 -28.65 14.94 -17.02
CA VAL A 210 -28.78 13.52 -17.43
C VAL A 210 -29.15 12.59 -16.27
N ASP A 211 -28.61 12.83 -15.06
CA ASP A 211 -28.97 12.07 -13.85
C ASP A 211 -30.46 12.08 -13.51
N SER A 212 -31.22 13.05 -14.03
CA SER A 212 -32.67 13.10 -13.87
C SER A 212 -33.39 11.95 -14.58
N LEU A 213 -32.75 11.29 -15.57
CA LEU A 213 -33.29 10.07 -16.17
C LEU A 213 -33.50 8.96 -15.12
N ASN A 214 -32.64 8.88 -14.10
CA ASN A 214 -32.80 7.92 -13.01
C ASN A 214 -34.07 8.17 -12.17
N LYS A 215 -34.68 9.36 -12.26
CA LYS A 215 -35.90 9.69 -11.53
C LYS A 215 -37.16 9.19 -12.22
N LEU A 216 -37.09 8.78 -13.49
CA LEU A 216 -38.25 8.29 -14.25
C LEU A 216 -38.85 7.01 -13.64
N ILE A 217 -38.07 6.22 -12.90
CA ILE A 217 -38.57 5.07 -12.16
C ILE A 217 -39.41 5.45 -10.93
N GLY A 218 -39.20 6.65 -10.38
CA GLY A 218 -39.89 7.13 -9.18
C GLY A 218 -41.32 7.62 -9.42
N THR A 219 -41.65 8.00 -10.65
CA THR A 219 -43.00 8.45 -11.01
C THR A 219 -43.84 7.26 -11.47
N LYS A 220 -44.84 6.87 -10.68
CA LYS A 220 -45.74 5.73 -10.95
C LYS A 220 -47.01 6.14 -11.68
N THR A 221 -47.63 5.19 -12.38
CA THR A 221 -49.00 5.31 -12.89
C THR A 221 -50.01 5.36 -11.73
N ILE A 222 -51.23 5.82 -12.01
CA ILE A 222 -52.30 5.95 -11.00
C ILE A 222 -52.61 4.60 -10.33
N ASP A 223 -52.60 3.52 -11.10
CA ASP A 223 -52.80 2.15 -10.59
C ASP A 223 -51.56 1.55 -9.90
N GLY A 224 -50.44 2.27 -9.88
CA GLY A 224 -49.17 1.86 -9.28
C GLY A 224 -48.44 0.72 -10.01
N LYS A 225 -49.00 0.19 -11.10
CA LYS A 225 -48.50 -1.02 -11.79
C LYS A 225 -47.31 -0.75 -12.71
N SER A 226 -47.07 0.50 -13.09
CA SER A 226 -46.00 0.88 -14.02
C SER A 226 -45.39 2.21 -13.62
N THR A 227 -44.27 2.56 -14.27
CA THR A 227 -43.56 3.82 -14.04
C THR A 227 -43.48 4.64 -15.32
N LEU A 228 -43.08 5.90 -15.19
CA LEU A 228 -42.83 6.77 -16.34
C LEU A 228 -41.75 6.22 -17.26
N LEU A 229 -40.74 5.53 -16.70
CA LEU A 229 -39.74 4.81 -17.48
C LEU A 229 -40.36 3.68 -18.34
N HIS A 230 -41.27 2.87 -17.77
CA HIS A 230 -41.96 1.82 -18.53
C HIS A 230 -42.80 2.42 -19.66
N TYR A 231 -43.51 3.52 -19.38
CA TYR A 231 -44.28 4.23 -20.40
C TYR A 231 -43.39 4.74 -21.53
N LEU A 232 -42.28 5.42 -21.19
CA LEU A 232 -41.33 5.96 -22.15
C LEU A 232 -40.69 4.87 -23.01
N ALA A 233 -40.23 3.78 -22.40
CA ALA A 233 -39.65 2.64 -23.10
C ALA A 233 -40.64 2.03 -24.11
N ARG A 234 -41.90 1.79 -23.70
CA ARG A 234 -42.95 1.27 -24.59
C ARG A 234 -43.25 2.23 -25.74
N LYS A 235 -43.26 3.54 -25.48
CA LYS A 235 -43.49 4.55 -26.54
C LYS A 235 -42.34 4.58 -27.55
N LEU A 236 -41.10 4.57 -27.08
CA LEU A 236 -39.91 4.53 -27.95
C LEU A 236 -39.85 3.23 -28.78
N ALA A 237 -40.16 2.09 -28.18
CA ALA A 237 -40.18 0.80 -28.87
C ALA A 237 -41.27 0.72 -29.96
N ALA A 238 -42.35 1.49 -29.85
CA ALA A 238 -43.40 1.54 -30.86
C ALA A 238 -43.09 2.50 -32.03
N MET A 239 -41.98 3.26 -31.97
CA MET A 239 -41.55 4.21 -33.00
C MET A 239 -40.39 3.69 -33.86
N GLY A 240 -39.84 2.52 -33.54
CA GLY A 240 -38.86 1.79 -34.35
C GLY A 240 -39.46 0.50 -34.90
#